data_AF-A0A8X7CSE1-F1
#
_entry.id   AF-A0A8X7CSE1-F1
#
_cell.length_a   1.000
_cell.length_b   1.000
_cell.length_c   1.000
_cell.angle_alpha   90.00
_cell.angle_beta   90.00
_cell.angle_gamma   90.00
#
_symmetry.space_group_name_H-M   'P 1'
#
loop_
_entity.id
_entity.type
_entity.pdbx_description
1 polymer ?
#
loop_
_entity_poly.entity_id
_entity_poly.type
_entity_poly.pdbx_seq_one_letter_code
_entity_poly.pdbx_strand_id
1 'polypeptide(L)'
;MHVTSPVTLANESVAATLRASTPIFGRNSRPSRQAVASLVKKFKSTYSLCDIAVPVRLRIGQSVENITAVETSIANDPNQSIPRRSQELGIAKTTLWRILRKDLTLHPYKIRLTQELKLMDHSK
;
A
#
# COMPACT_ATOMS: atom_id res chain seq x y z
N MET A 1 -34.48 -16.85 -40.44
CA MET A 1 -33.14 -16.64 -39.83
C MET A 1 -33.28 -15.59 -38.74
N HIS A 2 -33.20 -15.97 -37.47
CA HIS A 2 -33.23 -15.01 -36.36
C HIS A 2 -31.81 -14.84 -35.84
N VAL A 3 -31.29 -13.63 -36.01
CA VAL A 3 -29.97 -13.22 -35.58
C VAL A 3 -30.03 -13.11 -34.06
N THR A 4 -29.49 -14.10 -33.35
CA THR A 4 -29.40 -14.05 -31.89
C THR A 4 -28.39 -12.98 -31.51
N SER A 5 -28.86 -11.88 -30.94
CA SER A 5 -28.04 -10.75 -30.51
C SER A 5 -27.00 -11.17 -29.46
N PRO A 6 -25.78 -10.59 -29.45
CA PRO A 6 -24.67 -11.01 -28.56
C PRO A 6 -24.88 -10.72 -27.06
N VAL A 7 -26.07 -10.27 -26.64
CA VAL A 7 -26.36 -9.84 -25.27
C VAL A 7 -26.78 -11.01 -24.36
N THR A 8 -27.19 -12.15 -24.92
CA THR A 8 -27.75 -13.27 -24.14
C THR A 8 -26.68 -14.14 -23.45
N LEU A 9 -25.48 -14.28 -24.02
CA LEU A 9 -24.43 -15.17 -23.51
C LEU A 9 -23.85 -14.76 -22.15
N ALA A 10 -24.02 -13.50 -21.75
CA ALA A 10 -23.62 -13.02 -20.43
C ALA A 10 -24.70 -13.26 -19.34
N ASN A 11 -25.97 -13.40 -19.73
CA ASN A 11 -27.09 -13.42 -18.79
C ASN A 11 -27.40 -14.83 -18.23
N GLU A 12 -27.07 -15.89 -18.96
CA GLU A 12 -27.28 -17.28 -18.54
C GLU A 12 -26.46 -17.63 -17.30
N SER A 13 -25.18 -17.24 -17.30
CA SER A 13 -24.27 -17.46 -16.18
C SER A 13 -24.72 -16.75 -14.90
N VAL A 14 -25.22 -15.51 -15.00
CA VAL A 14 -25.64 -14.72 -13.83
C VAL A 14 -26.91 -15.28 -13.21
N ALA A 15 -27.93 -15.61 -14.01
CA ALA A 15 -29.17 -16.17 -13.51
C ALA A 15 -28.97 -17.56 -12.89
N ALA A 16 -28.14 -18.41 -13.50
CA ALA A 16 -27.78 -19.72 -12.97
C ALA A 16 -27.03 -19.61 -11.64
N THR A 17 -26.03 -18.73 -11.56
CA THR A 17 -25.26 -18.47 -10.33
C THR A 17 -26.15 -17.96 -9.21
N LEU A 18 -27.06 -17.04 -9.52
CA LEU A 18 -28.04 -16.52 -8.57
C LEU A 18 -28.97 -17.63 -8.06
N ARG A 19 -29.43 -18.55 -8.91
CA ARG A 19 -30.28 -19.68 -8.49
C ARG A 19 -29.50 -20.62 -7.57
N ALA A 20 -28.25 -20.95 -7.92
CA ALA A 20 -27.37 -21.80 -7.12
C ALA A 20 -26.98 -21.17 -5.77
N SER A 21 -26.86 -19.84 -5.71
CA SER A 21 -26.50 -19.13 -4.47
C SER A 21 -27.68 -18.94 -3.50
N THR A 22 -28.92 -19.03 -3.99
CA THR A 22 -30.14 -18.84 -3.17
C THR A 22 -30.23 -19.81 -1.98
N PRO A 23 -30.00 -21.14 -2.13
CA PRO A 23 -30.01 -22.05 -0.98
C PRO A 23 -28.88 -21.80 0.03
N ILE A 24 -27.76 -21.19 -0.40
CA ILE A 24 -26.58 -20.98 0.45
C ILE A 24 -26.73 -19.74 1.34
N PHE A 25 -27.16 -18.62 0.75
CA PHE A 25 -27.25 -17.33 1.44
C PHE A 25 -28.66 -17.00 1.96
N GLY A 26 -29.69 -17.74 1.54
CA GLY A 26 -31.08 -17.42 1.86
C GLY A 26 -31.60 -16.18 1.09
N ARG A 27 -32.90 -15.90 1.25
CA ARG A 27 -33.61 -14.89 0.44
C ARG A 27 -33.12 -13.46 0.66
N ASN A 28 -32.74 -13.11 1.90
CA ASN A 28 -32.43 -11.74 2.32
C ASN A 28 -30.94 -11.39 2.23
N SER A 29 -30.06 -12.39 2.11
CA SER A 29 -28.60 -12.18 2.04
C SER A 29 -28.01 -12.58 0.70
N ARG A 30 -28.86 -12.76 -0.32
CA ARG A 30 -28.43 -13.10 -1.68
C ARG A 30 -27.63 -11.96 -2.31
N PRO A 31 -26.49 -12.24 -2.97
CA PRO A 31 -25.76 -11.23 -3.72
C PRO A 31 -26.65 -10.62 -4.81
N SER A 32 -26.52 -9.31 -5.02
CA SER A 32 -27.28 -8.62 -6.07
C SER A 32 -26.88 -9.15 -7.46
N ARG A 33 -27.79 -9.04 -8.44
CA ARG A 33 -27.49 -9.42 -9.83
C ARG A 33 -26.25 -8.69 -10.36
N GLN A 34 -26.08 -7.43 -9.97
CA GLN A 34 -24.92 -6.61 -10.33
C GLN A 34 -23.63 -7.10 -9.67
N ALA A 35 -23.68 -7.51 -8.39
CA ALA A 35 -22.52 -8.10 -7.71
C ALA A 35 -22.04 -9.38 -8.40
N VAL A 36 -22.97 -10.27 -8.76
CA VAL A 36 -22.64 -11.50 -9.50
C VAL A 36 -22.07 -11.18 -10.89
N ALA A 37 -22.67 -10.24 -11.62
CA ALA A 37 -22.15 -9.83 -12.92
C ALA A 37 -20.73 -9.24 -12.83
N SER A 38 -20.47 -8.39 -11.83
CA SER A 38 -19.14 -7.84 -11.56
C SER A 38 -18.13 -8.92 -11.20
N LEU A 39 -18.53 -9.93 -10.42
CA LEU A 39 -17.68 -11.05 -10.05
C LEU A 39 -17.31 -11.91 -11.27
N VAL A 40 -18.29 -12.24 -12.12
CA VAL A 40 -18.05 -12.97 -13.37
C VAL A 40 -17.15 -12.17 -14.31
N LYS A 41 -17.33 -10.85 -14.41
CA LYS A 41 -16.46 -9.98 -15.19
C LYS A 41 -15.03 -10.00 -14.66
N LYS A 42 -14.84 -9.86 -13.34
CA LYS A 42 -13.54 -9.93 -12.66
C LYS A 42 -12.84 -11.29 -12.88
N PHE A 43 -13.59 -12.38 -12.79
CA PHE A 43 -13.09 -13.72 -13.04
C PHE A 43 -12.64 -13.89 -14.49
N LYS A 44 -13.43 -13.44 -15.47
CA LYS A 44 -13.07 -13.52 -16.89
C LYS A 44 -11.85 -12.68 -17.26
N SER A 45 -11.60 -11.57 -16.57
CA SER A 45 -10.44 -10.70 -16.86
C SER A 45 -9.16 -11.18 -16.19
N THR A 46 -9.24 -11.57 -14.92
CA THR A 46 -8.05 -11.79 -14.06
C THR A 46 -7.87 -13.27 -13.69
N TYR A 47 -8.85 -14.12 -13.98
CA TYR A 47 -8.94 -15.53 -13.54
C TYR A 47 -8.85 -15.71 -12.02
N SER A 48 -9.07 -14.62 -11.27
CA SER A 48 -8.99 -14.60 -9.81
C SER A 48 -10.11 -13.73 -9.26
N LEU A 49 -10.68 -14.20 -8.15
CA LEU A 49 -11.67 -13.43 -7.38
C LEU A 49 -11.02 -12.65 -6.22
N CYS A 50 -9.71 -12.80 -6.01
CA CYS A 50 -8.98 -12.11 -4.94
C CYS A 50 -9.10 -10.60 -5.10
N ASP A 51 -9.16 -9.88 -3.99
CA ASP A 51 -9.23 -8.41 -4.02
C ASP A 51 -8.01 -7.83 -4.72
N ILE A 52 -8.29 -6.91 -5.64
CA ILE A 52 -7.24 -6.20 -6.36
C ILE A 52 -6.72 -5.15 -5.40
N ALA A 53 -5.41 -5.11 -5.18
CA ALA A 53 -4.77 -4.07 -4.39
C ALA A 53 -5.18 -2.71 -4.96
N VAL A 54 -5.96 -1.95 -4.18
CA VAL A 54 -6.34 -0.59 -4.58
C VAL A 54 -5.06 0.24 -4.56
N PRO A 55 -4.71 0.93 -5.66
CA PRO A 55 -3.53 1.78 -5.66
C PRO A 55 -3.70 2.83 -4.57
N VAL A 56 -2.88 2.74 -3.53
CA VAL A 56 -2.88 3.71 -2.44
C VAL A 56 -2.37 5.02 -3.03
N ARG A 57 -3.10 6.12 -2.80
CA ARG A 57 -2.69 7.45 -3.23
C ARG A 57 -1.27 7.74 -2.74
N LEU A 58 -0.32 7.79 -3.67
CA LEU A 58 1.03 8.27 -3.39
C LEU A 58 0.96 9.76 -3.07
N ARG A 59 1.57 10.16 -1.95
CA ARG A 59 1.61 11.55 -1.53
C ARG A 59 2.72 12.25 -2.32
N ILE A 60 2.48 13.47 -2.79
CA ILE A 60 3.44 14.26 -3.61
C ILE A 60 4.83 14.34 -2.94
N GLY A 61 4.88 14.43 -1.60
CA GLY A 61 6.14 14.46 -0.86
C GLY A 61 6.94 13.15 -0.87
N GLN A 62 6.33 12.00 -1.15
CA GLN A 62 6.95 10.68 -1.28
C GLN A 62 7.06 10.28 -2.76
N SER A 63 7.41 11.22 -3.62
CA SER A 63 7.74 10.90 -5.02
C SER A 63 8.94 9.96 -5.07
N VAL A 64 9.03 9.18 -6.14
CA VAL A 64 10.17 8.26 -6.36
C VAL A 64 11.49 9.05 -6.35
N GLU A 65 11.50 10.25 -6.92
CA GLU A 65 12.65 11.17 -6.92
C GLU A 65 13.08 11.58 -5.51
N ASN A 66 12.13 11.90 -4.62
CA ASN A 66 12.47 12.27 -3.26
C ASN A 66 13.00 11.07 -2.47
N ILE A 67 12.48 9.87 -2.71
CA ILE A 67 12.95 8.64 -2.06
C ILE A 67 14.40 8.38 -2.47
N THR A 68 14.70 8.42 -3.78
CA THR A 68 16.07 8.18 -4.28
C THR A 68 17.04 9.28 -3.85
N ALA A 69 16.60 10.55 -3.78
CA ALA A 69 17.41 11.64 -3.25
C ALA A 69 17.75 11.44 -1.76
N VAL A 70 16.80 10.92 -0.97
CA VAL A 70 17.03 10.60 0.44
C VAL A 70 17.96 9.39 0.58
N GLU A 71 17.78 8.33 -0.22
CA GLU A 71 18.66 7.15 -0.25
C GLU A 71 20.11 7.52 -0.53
N THR A 72 20.34 8.26 -1.61
CA THR A 72 21.69 8.71 -2.01
C THR A 72 22.33 9.58 -0.94
N SER A 73 21.55 10.49 -0.35
CA SER A 73 22.02 11.32 0.76
C SER A 73 22.43 10.47 1.99
N ILE A 74 21.69 9.41 2.32
CA ILE A 74 22.01 8.52 3.46
C ILE A 74 23.26 7.70 3.20
N ALA A 75 23.42 7.21 1.96
CA ALA A 75 24.61 6.49 1.55
C ALA A 75 25.88 7.35 1.65
N ASN A 76 25.76 8.65 1.37
CA ASN A 76 26.88 9.59 1.45
C ASN A 76 27.24 9.98 2.90
N ASP A 77 26.25 10.34 3.72
CA ASP A 77 26.46 10.66 5.13
C ASP A 77 25.35 10.05 5.99
N PRO A 78 25.57 8.89 6.64
CA PRO A 78 24.57 8.24 7.47
C PRO A 78 24.34 8.96 8.81
N ASN A 79 25.31 9.74 9.30
CA ASN A 79 25.26 10.38 10.61
C ASN A 79 24.60 11.76 10.58
N GLN A 80 24.26 12.24 9.38
CA GLN A 80 23.63 13.53 9.20
C GLN A 80 22.27 13.62 9.90
N SER A 81 22.07 14.71 10.64
CA SER A 81 20.80 14.96 11.33
C SER A 81 19.64 15.18 10.35
N ILE A 82 18.45 14.70 10.71
CA ILE A 82 17.23 14.87 9.91
C ILE A 82 16.93 16.34 9.60
N PRO A 83 17.04 17.31 10.54
CA PRO A 83 16.80 18.72 10.23
C PRO A 83 17.73 19.27 9.16
N ARG A 84 19.01 18.87 9.19
CA ARG A 84 20.02 19.33 8.23
C ARG A 84 19.78 18.72 6.86
N ARG A 85 19.56 17.40 6.80
CA ARG A 85 19.22 16.69 5.55
C ARG A 85 17.95 17.25 4.90
N SER A 86 16.94 17.60 5.70
CA SER A 86 15.70 18.24 5.25
C SER A 86 15.96 19.60 4.57
N GLN A 87 16.88 20.40 5.12
CA GLN A 87 17.25 21.69 4.52
C GLN A 87 18.01 21.52 3.21
N GLU A 88 18.95 20.58 3.16
CA GLU A 88 19.76 20.33 1.96
C GLU A 88 18.95 19.76 0.80
N LEU A 89 18.00 18.86 1.08
CA LEU A 89 17.14 18.26 0.06
C LEU A 89 15.90 19.12 -0.28
N GLY A 90 15.63 20.19 0.47
CA GLY A 90 14.40 21.00 0.31
C GLY A 90 13.11 20.25 0.67
N ILE A 91 13.20 19.13 1.38
CA ILE A 91 12.04 18.30 1.76
C ILE A 91 11.60 18.67 3.18
N ALA A 92 10.30 18.79 3.42
CA ALA A 92 9.78 19.01 4.78
C ALA A 92 10.21 17.91 5.76
N LYS A 93 10.64 18.28 6.98
CA LYS A 93 11.13 17.35 8.02
C LYS A 93 10.17 16.18 8.28
N THR A 94 8.86 16.43 8.29
CA THR A 94 7.82 15.42 8.51
C THR A 94 7.72 14.41 7.36
N THR A 95 7.93 14.87 6.12
CA THR A 95 7.98 14.03 4.93
C THR A 95 9.25 13.19 4.94
N LEU A 96 10.40 13.79 5.23
CA LEU A 96 11.67 13.08 5.36
C LEU A 96 11.61 11.96 6.42
N TRP A 97 11.02 12.26 7.59
CA TRP A 97 10.78 11.27 8.65
C TRP A 97 9.92 10.08 8.18
N ARG A 98 8.92 10.33 7.34
CA ARG A 98 8.06 9.27 6.79
C ARG A 98 8.80 8.43 5.77
N ILE A 99 9.57 9.06 4.88
CA ILE A 99 10.40 8.35 3.91
C ILE A 99 11.36 7.40 4.62
N LEU A 100 12.08 7.92 5.62
CA LEU A 100 12.99 7.12 6.44
C LEU A 100 12.27 5.92 7.09
N ARG A 101 11.13 6.14 7.75
CA ARG A 101 10.49 5.08 8.55
C ARG A 101 9.64 4.10 7.74
N LYS A 102 8.95 4.55 6.70
CA LYS A 102 7.95 3.74 5.96
C LYS A 102 8.49 3.19 4.67
N ASP A 103 9.20 4.02 3.90
CA ASP A 103 9.65 3.66 2.56
C ASP A 103 11.01 2.96 2.64
N LEU A 104 11.91 3.45 3.50
CA LEU A 104 13.25 2.90 3.71
C LEU A 104 13.35 1.93 4.90
N THR A 105 12.30 1.86 5.73
CA THR A 105 12.29 1.04 6.97
C THR A 105 13.48 1.31 7.92
N LEU A 106 14.03 2.52 7.86
CA LEU A 106 15.12 2.98 8.71
C LEU A 106 14.57 3.60 9.99
N HIS A 107 15.28 3.31 11.08
CA HIS A 107 15.01 3.87 12.40
C HIS A 107 16.10 4.90 12.72
N PRO A 108 15.88 6.20 12.46
CA PRO A 108 16.92 7.21 12.61
C PRO A 108 17.10 7.57 14.10
N TYR A 109 17.67 6.65 14.86
CA TYR A 109 18.10 6.88 16.23
C TYR A 109 19.59 7.21 16.24
N LYS A 110 19.96 8.25 16.98
CA LYS A 110 21.37 8.50 17.30
C LYS A 110 21.78 7.49 18.37
N ILE A 111 22.60 6.52 18.01
CA ILE A 111 23.26 5.64 18.98
C ILE A 111 24.14 6.54 19.86
N ARG A 112 23.84 6.63 21.15
CA ARG A 112 24.70 7.30 22.12
C ARG A 112 25.53 6.21 22.80
N LEU A 113 26.83 6.16 22.51
CA LEU A 113 27.76 5.45 23.38
C LEU A 113 27.87 6.29 24.66
N THR A 114 27.36 5.75 25.76
CA THR A 114 27.57 6.32 27.09
C THR A 114 28.84 5.70 27.67
N GLN A 115 29.70 6.54 28.27
CA GLN A 115 30.86 6.07 29.01
C GLN A 115 30.39 5.32 30.27
N GLU A 116 31.03 4.18 30.57
CA GLU A 116 30.84 3.50 31.85
C GLU A 116 31.33 4.40 32.99
N LEU A 117 30.46 4.68 33.95
CA LEU A 117 30.79 5.50 35.10
C LEU A 117 31.57 4.65 36.11
N LYS A 118 32.88 4.87 36.20
CA LYS A 118 33.73 4.21 37.19
C LYS A 118 33.60 4.92 38.54
N LEU A 119 33.83 4.19 39.63
CA LEU A 119 33.79 4.73 41.01
C LEU A 119 34.73 5.93 41.21
N MET A 120 35.77 6.10 40.38
CA MET A 120 36.71 7.22 40.46
C MET A 120 36.35 8.39 39.55
N ASP A 121 35.33 8.28 38.68
CA ASP A 121 34.98 9.37 37.75
C ASP A 121 34.34 10.58 38.47
N HIS A 122 33.92 10.42 39.73
CA HIS A 122 33.35 11.49 40.55
C HIS A 122 34.36 12.20 41.48
N SER A 123 35.59 11.70 41.60
CA SER A 123 36.58 12.32 42.48
C SER A 123 37.20 13.52 41.76
N LYS A 124 36.88 14.72 42.23
CA LYS A 124 37.45 16.00 41.79
C LYS A 124 38.95 16.09 42.06
#